data_AF-A0A5P2CC74-F1
#
_entry.id   AF-A0A5P2CC74-F1
#
_cell.length_a   1.000
_cell.length_b   1.000
_cell.length_c   1.000
_cell.angle_alpha   90.00
_cell.angle_beta   90.00
_cell.angle_gamma   90.00
#
_symmetry.space_group_name_H-M   'P 1'
#
loop_
_entity.id
_entity.type
_entity.pdbx_description
1 polymer ?
#
loop_
_entity_poly.entity_id
_entity_poly.type
_entity_poly.pdbx_seq_one_letter_code
_entity_poly.pdbx_strand_id
1 'polypeptide(L)'
;MRASWVKSEVTGAYAAQAGHSPEAAGGAGGGGDRHGPGGGSDGGDGGDGGDSHGDGQASRRGSLPGLGSAHPIGDQLPAVFADDDFILRFVSGLDVVLAPVFAVLDSLEAYFTPSLTPEDFLDWLTDWVGTELDGTEPLATRRHAVASAVDLHRVRGTRRGLAAAVELAFGVRPEIAESGGATWSARPLGAFPGTPRPALHVTLRVHDPASVDTHRLRAVVAAARPAHLPFTAEVTATPFPEGT
;
A
#
# COMPACT_ATOMS: atom_id res chain seq x y z
N MET A 1 -15.13 -16.47 5.23
CA MET A 1 -13.79 -16.05 5.72
C MET A 1 -13.61 -14.60 5.32
N ARG A 2 -13.75 -13.67 6.27
CA ARG A 2 -13.67 -12.22 6.06
C ARG A 2 -12.63 -11.66 7.04
N ALA A 3 -11.50 -11.19 6.53
CA ALA A 3 -10.54 -10.38 7.27
C ALA A 3 -10.45 -9.01 6.60
N SER A 4 -11.52 -8.23 6.71
CA SER A 4 -11.60 -6.84 6.24
C SER A 4 -12.36 -6.00 7.27
N TRP A 5 -11.87 -5.97 8.50
CA TRP A 5 -12.41 -5.11 9.54
C TRP A 5 -11.22 -4.47 10.25
N VAL A 6 -10.87 -3.25 9.81
CA VAL A 6 -10.12 -2.18 10.52
C VAL A 6 -9.65 -1.11 9.52
N LYS A 7 -9.55 -1.38 8.21
CA LYS A 7 -9.13 -0.35 7.22
C LYS A 7 -10.22 0.65 6.78
N SER A 8 -11.53 0.45 7.07
CA SER A 8 -12.60 1.23 6.42
C SER A 8 -13.24 2.39 7.19
N GLU A 9 -12.71 2.86 8.33
CA GLU A 9 -13.36 3.97 9.06
C GLU A 9 -12.67 5.34 8.96
N VAL A 10 -11.57 5.50 8.20
CA VAL A 10 -10.86 6.79 8.14
C VAL A 10 -10.96 7.52 6.78
N THR A 11 -11.39 6.85 5.70
CA THR A 11 -11.51 7.50 4.38
C THR A 11 -12.85 8.23 4.16
N GLY A 12 -13.82 8.08 5.08
CA GLY A 12 -15.17 8.65 4.95
C GLY A 12 -15.35 10.11 5.38
N ALA A 13 -14.33 10.77 5.95
CA ALA A 13 -14.49 12.10 6.54
C ALA A 13 -13.91 13.26 5.70
N TYR A 14 -13.23 13.00 4.57
CA TYR A 14 -12.55 14.07 3.80
C TYR A 14 -13.31 14.58 2.56
N ALA A 15 -14.48 14.01 2.23
CA ALA A 15 -15.25 14.39 1.04
C ALA A 15 -16.39 15.40 1.31
N ALA A 16 -16.53 15.95 2.52
CA ALA A 16 -17.66 16.82 2.89
C ALA A 16 -17.28 18.25 3.34
N GLN A 17 -16.00 18.67 3.21
CA GLN A 17 -15.54 19.98 3.70
C GLN A 17 -14.91 20.87 2.60
N ALA A 18 -15.50 20.89 1.40
CA ALA A 18 -15.17 21.86 0.36
C ALA A 18 -16.46 22.52 -0.14
N GLY A 19 -17.03 23.41 0.67
CA GLY A 19 -18.32 24.03 0.37
C GLY A 19 -18.77 25.06 1.40
N HIS A 20 -17.88 25.97 1.83
CA HIS A 20 -18.29 27.18 2.54
C HIS A 20 -17.23 28.28 2.45
N SER A 21 -17.39 29.18 1.48
CA SER A 21 -16.78 30.52 1.54
C SER A 21 -17.81 31.47 2.17
N PRO A 22 -17.46 32.29 3.17
CA PRO A 22 -18.38 33.24 3.74
C PRO A 22 -18.45 34.51 2.89
N GLU A 23 -19.68 34.92 2.67
CA GLU A 23 -20.13 36.21 2.18
C GLU A 23 -19.71 37.32 3.16
N ALA A 24 -19.09 38.39 2.65
CA ALA A 24 -18.94 39.65 3.36
C ALA A 24 -19.44 40.79 2.45
N ALA A 25 -20.52 41.40 2.89
CA ALA A 25 -21.23 42.47 2.21
C ALA A 25 -20.59 43.85 2.44
N GLY A 26 -20.70 44.71 1.42
CA GLY A 26 -21.19 46.08 1.60
C GLY A 26 -20.23 47.24 1.35
N GLY A 27 -20.56 48.09 0.36
CA GLY A 27 -20.38 49.55 0.53
C GLY A 27 -19.89 50.40 -0.65
N ALA A 28 -20.74 50.58 -1.67
CA ALA A 28 -21.07 51.80 -2.45
C ALA A 28 -20.08 52.98 -2.70
N GLY A 29 -20.14 53.46 -3.97
CA GLY A 29 -19.87 54.85 -4.41
C GLY A 29 -18.78 54.93 -5.50
N GLY A 30 -18.92 55.49 -6.70
CA GLY A 30 -19.96 56.29 -7.35
C GLY A 30 -19.31 57.09 -8.50
N GLY A 31 -19.84 56.98 -9.72
CA GLY A 31 -19.84 58.01 -10.79
C GLY A 31 -18.55 58.31 -11.59
N GLY A 32 -18.69 58.35 -12.93
CA GLY A 32 -17.81 59.17 -13.78
C GLY A 32 -17.56 58.63 -15.20
N ASP A 33 -18.42 59.04 -16.14
CA ASP A 33 -18.34 58.78 -17.59
C ASP A 33 -17.02 59.22 -18.24
N ARG A 34 -16.62 58.54 -19.33
CA ARG A 34 -16.32 59.16 -20.64
C ARG A 34 -16.05 58.17 -21.78
N HIS A 35 -16.51 58.60 -22.96
CA HIS A 35 -16.55 57.98 -24.29
C HIS A 35 -15.20 57.63 -24.95
N GLY A 36 -15.20 56.50 -25.69
CA GLY A 36 -14.84 56.39 -27.12
C GLY A 36 -13.37 56.12 -27.54
N PRO A 37 -13.12 55.73 -28.82
CA PRO A 37 -13.09 54.32 -29.27
C PRO A 37 -11.85 53.94 -30.10
N GLY A 38 -11.64 52.65 -30.42
CA GLY A 38 -10.92 52.24 -31.64
C GLY A 38 -10.20 50.88 -31.67
N GLY A 39 -10.57 50.04 -32.66
CA GLY A 39 -9.76 48.99 -33.31
C GLY A 39 -9.63 47.66 -32.54
N GLY A 40 -9.86 46.46 -33.08
CA GLY A 40 -10.04 45.98 -34.45
C GLY A 40 -9.33 44.61 -34.57
N SER A 41 -10.05 43.57 -35.03
CA SER A 41 -9.58 42.24 -35.50
C SER A 41 -8.75 41.40 -34.50
N ASP A 42 -8.72 40.07 -34.49
CA ASP A 42 -9.02 39.05 -35.50
C ASP A 42 -9.27 37.71 -34.78
N GLY A 43 -9.87 36.76 -35.48
CA GLY A 43 -10.25 35.44 -34.98
C GLY A 43 -9.09 34.48 -34.70
N GLY A 44 -9.38 33.46 -33.88
CA GLY A 44 -8.49 32.34 -33.58
C GLY A 44 -9.21 31.28 -32.77
N ASP A 45 -9.97 30.46 -33.49
CA ASP A 45 -10.68 29.27 -33.03
C ASP A 45 -9.71 28.11 -32.71
N GLY A 46 -10.00 27.40 -31.61
CA GLY A 46 -9.91 25.93 -31.50
C GLY A 46 -8.55 25.23 -31.48
N GLY A 47 -8.25 24.49 -30.40
CA GLY A 47 -7.26 23.41 -30.49
C GLY A 47 -6.64 22.91 -29.18
N ASP A 48 -7.48 22.35 -28.29
CA ASP A 48 -7.21 21.16 -27.47
C ASP A 48 -5.83 21.02 -26.79
N GLY A 49 -5.75 21.50 -25.56
CA GLY A 49 -4.69 21.14 -24.62
C GLY A 49 -4.89 19.69 -24.19
N GLY A 50 -4.13 18.79 -24.80
CA GLY A 50 -4.08 17.38 -24.45
C GLY A 50 -3.73 17.20 -22.97
N ASP A 51 -4.77 16.92 -22.18
CA ASP A 51 -4.69 16.38 -20.84
C ASP A 51 -3.95 15.04 -20.91
N SER A 52 -2.64 15.07 -20.65
CA SER A 52 -1.85 13.88 -20.33
C SER A 52 -2.20 13.42 -18.92
N HIS A 53 -3.44 12.98 -18.73
CA HIS A 53 -3.80 12.08 -17.65
C HIS A 53 -3.21 10.71 -18.03
N GLY A 54 -2.11 10.36 -17.37
CA GLY A 54 -1.55 9.02 -17.44
C GLY A 54 -2.58 8.03 -16.93
N ASP A 55 -3.36 7.47 -17.85
CA ASP A 55 -4.13 6.26 -17.63
C ASP A 55 -3.12 5.19 -17.18
N GLY A 56 -3.13 4.89 -15.89
CA GLY A 56 -2.47 3.72 -15.34
C GLY A 56 -3.03 2.52 -16.07
N GLN A 57 -2.29 2.06 -17.07
CA GLN A 57 -2.68 0.93 -17.90
C GLN A 57 -2.73 -0.29 -16.98
N ALA A 58 -3.93 -0.62 -16.49
CA ALA A 58 -4.16 -1.82 -15.73
C ALA A 58 -3.56 -2.98 -16.52
N SER A 59 -2.51 -3.60 -15.98
CA SER A 59 -1.78 -4.69 -16.62
C SER A 59 -2.71 -5.87 -16.82
N ARG A 60 -3.42 -5.89 -17.94
CA ARG A 60 -4.35 -6.96 -18.27
C ARG A 60 -3.53 -8.11 -18.82
N ARG A 61 -3.38 -9.16 -18.02
CA ARG A 61 -2.93 -10.48 -18.49
C ARG A 61 -3.97 -10.99 -19.49
N GLY A 62 -3.65 -10.86 -20.77
CA GLY A 62 -4.57 -11.14 -21.87
C GLY A 62 -3.85 -11.80 -23.05
N SER A 63 -4.55 -11.94 -24.18
CA SER A 63 -3.98 -12.49 -25.40
C SER A 63 -2.78 -11.66 -25.87
N LEU A 64 -1.67 -12.33 -26.14
CA LEU A 64 -0.46 -11.73 -26.69
C LEU A 64 -0.31 -12.19 -28.14
N PRO A 65 -0.17 -11.26 -29.11
CA PRO A 65 0.06 -11.62 -30.50
C PRO A 65 1.28 -12.53 -30.65
N GLY A 66 1.10 -13.67 -31.31
CA GLY A 66 2.17 -14.63 -31.57
C GLY A 66 2.56 -15.53 -30.40
N LEU A 67 1.88 -15.46 -29.25
CA LEU A 67 2.09 -16.41 -28.17
C LEU A 67 1.46 -17.77 -28.53
N GLY A 68 2.31 -18.77 -28.73
CA GLY A 68 1.88 -20.15 -28.93
C GLY A 68 1.51 -20.83 -27.61
N SER A 69 0.55 -21.76 -27.66
CA SER A 69 0.25 -22.64 -26.54
C SER A 69 1.39 -23.63 -26.33
N ALA A 70 1.85 -23.80 -25.09
CA ALA A 70 2.81 -24.86 -24.73
C ALA A 70 2.19 -26.27 -24.85
N HIS A 71 0.86 -26.34 -24.85
CA HIS A 71 0.09 -27.57 -24.96
C HIS A 71 -0.95 -27.44 -26.08
N PRO A 72 -0.56 -27.58 -27.36
CA PRO A 72 -1.50 -27.53 -28.48
C PRO A 72 -2.57 -28.63 -28.33
N ILE A 73 -3.84 -28.26 -28.45
CA ILE A 73 -4.94 -29.21 -28.31
C ILE A 73 -4.97 -30.19 -29.48
N GLY A 74 -4.62 -29.73 -30.69
CA GLY A 74 -4.64 -30.55 -31.92
C GLY A 74 -3.83 -31.86 -31.78
N ASP A 75 -2.67 -31.79 -31.13
CA ASP A 75 -1.76 -32.93 -30.94
C ASP A 75 -2.29 -33.96 -29.92
N GLN A 76 -3.30 -33.58 -29.14
CA GLN A 76 -3.90 -34.41 -28.08
C GLN A 76 -5.25 -35.00 -28.51
N LEU A 77 -5.70 -34.70 -29.73
CA LEU A 77 -6.98 -35.19 -30.23
C LEU A 77 -6.93 -36.69 -30.53
N PRO A 78 -8.00 -37.44 -30.21
CA PRO A 78 -8.18 -38.79 -30.72
C PRO A 78 -8.13 -38.83 -32.25
N ALA A 79 -7.64 -39.94 -32.82
CA ALA A 79 -7.44 -40.09 -34.26
C ALA A 79 -8.68 -39.78 -35.13
N VAL A 80 -9.88 -40.06 -34.61
CA VAL A 80 -11.16 -39.76 -35.32
C VAL A 80 -11.38 -38.26 -35.58
N PHE A 81 -10.70 -37.39 -34.84
CA PHE A 81 -10.80 -35.93 -34.96
C PHE A 81 -9.53 -35.28 -35.52
N ALA A 82 -8.41 -36.00 -35.56
CA ALA A 82 -7.10 -35.46 -35.94
C ALA A 82 -6.97 -35.18 -37.44
N ASP A 83 -7.77 -35.84 -38.28
CA ASP A 83 -7.75 -35.68 -39.74
C ASP A 83 -8.77 -34.61 -40.25
N ASP A 84 -9.57 -34.01 -39.36
CA ASP A 84 -10.60 -33.03 -39.72
C ASP A 84 -10.07 -31.58 -39.64
N ASP A 85 -9.93 -30.93 -40.80
CA ASP A 85 -9.43 -29.55 -40.92
C ASP A 85 -10.26 -28.53 -40.12
N PHE A 86 -11.58 -28.70 -40.08
CA PHE A 86 -12.45 -27.80 -39.32
C PHE A 86 -12.18 -27.92 -37.84
N ILE A 87 -12.07 -29.15 -37.33
CA ILE A 87 -11.77 -29.39 -35.91
C ILE A 87 -10.40 -28.83 -35.56
N LEU A 88 -9.37 -29.08 -36.36
CA LEU A 88 -8.01 -28.55 -36.15
C LEU A 88 -8.01 -27.02 -36.09
N ARG A 89 -8.69 -26.36 -37.03
CA ARG A 89 -8.81 -24.89 -37.03
C ARG A 89 -9.61 -24.37 -35.83
N PHE A 90 -10.69 -25.06 -35.43
CA PHE A 90 -11.47 -24.69 -34.26
C PHE A 90 -10.64 -24.75 -32.98
N VAL A 91 -9.93 -25.86 -32.74
CA VAL A 91 -9.10 -26.01 -31.53
C VAL A 91 -7.89 -25.08 -31.55
N SER A 92 -7.34 -24.75 -32.72
CA SER A 92 -6.27 -23.75 -32.83
C SER A 92 -6.71 -22.37 -32.32
N GLY A 93 -7.99 -22.01 -32.47
CA GLY A 93 -8.54 -20.79 -31.87
C GLY A 93 -8.59 -20.86 -30.34
N LEU A 94 -8.87 -22.03 -29.77
CA LEU A 94 -8.83 -22.24 -28.32
C LEU A 94 -7.41 -22.17 -27.77
N ASP A 95 -6.43 -22.69 -28.52
CA ASP A 95 -5.01 -22.59 -28.16
C ASP A 95 -4.55 -21.13 -28.01
N VAL A 96 -5.04 -20.22 -28.86
CA VAL A 96 -4.76 -18.77 -28.73
C VAL A 96 -5.33 -18.18 -27.44
N VAL A 97 -6.52 -18.63 -27.03
CA VAL A 97 -7.19 -18.14 -25.81
C VAL A 97 -6.53 -18.72 -24.55
N LEU A 98 -6.08 -19.97 -24.59
CA LEU A 98 -5.47 -20.65 -23.45
C LEU A 98 -3.97 -20.36 -23.29
N ALA A 99 -3.26 -19.99 -24.35
CA ALA A 99 -1.82 -19.75 -24.30
C ALA A 99 -1.40 -18.77 -23.17
N PRO A 100 -2.08 -17.63 -22.93
CA PRO A 100 -1.76 -16.74 -21.80
C PRO A 100 -1.96 -17.40 -20.43
N VAL A 101 -2.94 -18.31 -20.30
CA VAL A 101 -3.18 -19.04 -19.04
C VAL A 101 -2.01 -19.96 -18.74
N PHE A 102 -1.56 -20.75 -19.73
CA PHE A 102 -0.39 -21.60 -19.55
C PHE A 102 0.87 -20.78 -19.25
N ALA A 103 1.09 -19.67 -19.95
CA ALA A 103 2.22 -18.79 -19.65
C ALA A 103 2.23 -18.25 -18.20
N VAL A 104 1.06 -17.92 -17.66
CA VAL A 104 0.93 -17.52 -16.24
C VAL A 104 1.21 -18.69 -15.30
N LEU A 105 0.69 -19.88 -15.60
CA LEU A 105 0.92 -21.08 -14.79
C LEU A 105 2.39 -21.50 -14.78
N ASP A 106 3.06 -21.47 -15.93
CA ASP A 106 4.49 -21.76 -16.06
C ASP A 106 5.35 -20.72 -15.33
N SER A 107 4.82 -19.51 -15.14
CA SER A 107 5.49 -18.42 -14.42
C SER A 107 4.99 -18.26 -12.98
N LEU A 108 4.17 -19.18 -12.46
CA LEU A 108 3.45 -18.98 -11.20
C LEU A 108 4.37 -18.72 -10.01
N GLU A 109 5.54 -19.36 -9.97
CA GLU A 109 6.54 -19.13 -8.91
C GLU A 109 7.03 -17.68 -8.87
N ALA A 110 7.15 -17.03 -10.04
CA ALA A 110 7.56 -15.62 -10.12
C ALA A 110 6.51 -14.69 -9.51
N TYR A 111 5.23 -15.03 -9.58
CA TYR A 111 4.16 -14.26 -8.94
C TYR A 111 4.25 -14.29 -7.42
N PHE A 112 4.70 -15.39 -6.82
CA PHE A 112 4.89 -15.50 -5.37
C PHE A 112 6.29 -15.10 -4.89
N THR A 113 7.21 -14.81 -5.81
CA THR A 113 8.56 -14.36 -5.49
C THR A 113 8.59 -12.82 -5.45
N PRO A 114 8.75 -12.15 -4.29
CA PRO A 114 8.57 -10.70 -4.18
C PRO A 114 9.52 -9.87 -5.06
N SER A 115 10.70 -10.39 -5.39
CA SER A 115 11.65 -9.71 -6.30
C SER A 115 11.28 -9.81 -7.78
N LEU A 116 10.42 -10.76 -8.17
CA LEU A 116 10.04 -11.03 -9.57
C LEU A 116 8.58 -10.69 -9.85
N THR A 117 7.75 -10.63 -8.81
CA THR A 117 6.31 -10.46 -8.97
C THR A 117 5.97 -9.12 -9.66
N PRO A 118 5.01 -9.13 -10.60
CA PRO A 118 4.45 -7.91 -11.17
C PRO A 118 3.89 -6.97 -10.11
N GLU A 119 3.99 -5.66 -10.34
CA GLU A 119 3.58 -4.64 -9.36
C GLU A 119 2.07 -4.70 -9.04
N ASP A 120 1.23 -4.99 -10.02
CA ASP A 120 -0.22 -5.16 -9.84
C ASP A 120 -0.57 -6.35 -8.95
N PHE A 121 0.19 -7.45 -9.06
CA PHE A 121 0.00 -8.63 -8.22
C PHE A 121 0.61 -8.45 -6.83
N LEU A 122 1.70 -7.68 -6.73
CA LEU A 122 2.32 -7.34 -5.45
C LEU A 122 1.34 -6.65 -4.51
N ASP A 123 0.49 -5.75 -5.02
CA ASP A 123 -0.52 -5.06 -4.21
C ASP A 123 -1.61 -6.01 -3.68
N TRP A 124 -1.92 -7.08 -4.43
CA TRP A 124 -2.75 -8.15 -3.89
C TRP A 124 -2.01 -8.96 -2.82
N LEU A 125 -0.72 -9.24 -3.02
CA LEU A 125 0.11 -9.94 -2.03
C LEU A 125 0.26 -9.17 -0.73
N THR A 126 0.44 -7.84 -0.77
CA THR A 126 0.58 -7.00 0.44
C THR A 126 -0.67 -7.07 1.31
N ASP A 127 -1.86 -7.10 0.71
CA ASP A 127 -3.12 -7.31 1.42
C ASP A 127 -3.26 -8.76 1.92
N TRP A 128 -2.96 -9.73 1.06
CA TRP A 128 -3.07 -11.16 1.39
C TRP A 128 -2.21 -11.58 2.57
N VAL A 129 -0.94 -11.14 2.60
CA VAL A 129 -0.03 -11.44 3.72
C VAL A 129 -0.21 -10.49 4.90
N GLY A 130 -1.12 -9.51 4.80
CA GLY A 130 -1.48 -8.60 5.89
C GLY A 130 -0.36 -7.65 6.29
N THR A 131 0.38 -7.08 5.32
CA THR A 131 1.39 -6.05 5.62
C THR A 131 0.73 -4.77 6.15
N GLU A 132 1.37 -4.11 7.10
CA GLU A 132 0.92 -2.83 7.65
C GLU A 132 1.27 -1.62 6.75
N LEU A 133 1.15 -1.79 5.42
CA LEU A 133 1.39 -0.74 4.42
C LEU A 133 0.08 -0.02 4.03
N ASP A 134 0.23 1.23 3.58
CA ASP A 134 -0.86 2.10 3.12
C ASP A 134 -0.98 2.20 1.59
N GLY A 135 -0.02 1.62 0.85
CA GLY A 135 0.00 1.56 -0.60
C GLY A 135 0.73 2.74 -1.26
N THR A 136 1.20 3.72 -0.49
CA THR A 136 1.98 4.87 -1.00
C THR A 136 3.48 4.58 -1.03
N GLU A 137 3.89 3.43 -0.49
CA GLU A 137 5.30 3.11 -0.32
C GLU A 137 5.99 2.76 -1.64
N PRO A 138 7.28 3.11 -1.78
CA PRO A 138 8.08 2.72 -2.92
C PRO A 138 8.02 1.21 -3.17
N LEU A 139 8.10 0.80 -4.44
CA LEU A 139 8.03 -0.60 -4.85
C LEU A 139 9.02 -1.49 -4.08
N ALA A 140 10.24 -1.01 -3.82
CA ALA A 140 11.24 -1.73 -3.05
C ALA A 140 10.77 -2.05 -1.62
N THR A 141 10.10 -1.11 -0.96
CA THR A 141 9.54 -1.27 0.39
C THR A 141 8.39 -2.28 0.38
N ARG A 142 7.47 -2.19 -0.59
CA ARG A 142 6.38 -3.17 -0.75
C ARG A 142 6.92 -4.59 -0.95
N ARG A 143 7.93 -4.76 -1.81
CA ARG A 143 8.59 -6.06 -2.03
C ARG A 143 9.26 -6.59 -0.77
N HIS A 144 9.97 -5.73 -0.03
CA HIS A 144 10.59 -6.10 1.24
C HIS A 144 9.56 -6.50 2.31
N ALA A 145 8.43 -5.80 2.37
CA ALA A 145 7.32 -6.11 3.27
C ALA A 145 6.75 -7.50 3.02
N VAL A 146 6.44 -7.83 1.77
CA VAL A 146 5.94 -9.17 1.42
C VAL A 146 6.99 -10.24 1.72
N ALA A 147 8.26 -9.98 1.39
CA ALA A 147 9.35 -10.92 1.64
C ALA A 147 9.59 -11.22 3.14
N SER A 148 9.39 -10.22 4.01
CA SER A 148 9.61 -10.34 5.45
C SER A 148 8.36 -10.71 6.25
N ALA A 149 7.17 -10.70 5.63
CA ALA A 149 5.88 -10.86 6.30
C ALA A 149 5.80 -12.11 7.17
N VAL A 150 6.25 -13.27 6.67
CA VAL A 150 6.21 -14.54 7.41
C VAL A 150 7.05 -14.49 8.68
N ASP A 151 8.27 -13.96 8.59
CA ASP A 151 9.16 -13.87 9.75
C ASP A 151 8.67 -12.84 10.76
N LEU A 152 8.06 -11.73 10.30
CA LEU A 152 7.43 -10.73 11.16
C LEU A 152 6.22 -11.32 11.90
N HIS A 153 5.35 -12.07 11.20
CA HIS A 153 4.21 -12.75 11.82
C HIS A 153 4.63 -13.74 12.90
N ARG A 154 5.74 -14.47 12.70
CA ARG A 154 6.26 -15.43 13.69
C ARG A 154 6.61 -14.77 15.03
N VAL A 155 7.00 -13.50 15.03
CA VAL A 155 7.37 -12.76 16.25
C VAL A 155 6.47 -11.57 16.56
N ARG A 156 5.27 -11.57 16.00
CA ARG A 156 4.24 -10.59 16.31
C ARG A 156 3.93 -10.59 17.80
N GLY A 157 3.66 -9.40 18.35
CA GLY A 157 3.44 -9.23 19.80
C GLY A 157 4.72 -9.25 20.65
N THR A 158 5.90 -9.42 20.07
CA THR A 158 7.17 -9.26 20.79
C THR A 158 7.76 -7.88 20.55
N ARG A 159 8.66 -7.41 21.44
CA ARG A 159 9.43 -6.17 21.23
C ARG A 159 10.19 -6.19 19.90
N ARG A 160 10.74 -7.36 19.52
CA ARG A 160 11.47 -7.53 18.25
C ARG A 160 10.55 -7.36 17.05
N GLY A 161 9.39 -8.01 17.05
CA GLY A 161 8.41 -7.90 15.97
C GLY A 161 7.85 -6.49 15.84
N LEU A 162 7.50 -5.85 16.95
CA LEU A 162 7.00 -4.48 16.96
C LEU A 162 8.05 -3.49 16.43
N ALA A 163 9.31 -3.62 16.87
CA ALA A 163 10.39 -2.77 16.35
C ALA A 163 10.57 -2.93 14.84
N ALA A 164 10.56 -4.18 14.36
CA ALA A 164 10.76 -4.48 12.94
C ALA A 164 9.58 -4.00 12.07
N ALA A 165 8.34 -4.10 12.54
CA ALA A 165 7.17 -3.59 11.82
C ALA A 165 7.22 -2.06 11.67
N VAL A 166 7.58 -1.33 12.74
CA VAL A 166 7.73 0.13 12.69
C VAL A 166 8.92 0.53 11.81
N GLU A 167 10.05 -0.16 11.94
CA GLU A 167 11.24 0.09 11.10
C GLU A 167 10.93 -0.15 9.62
N LEU A 168 10.13 -1.16 9.29
CA LEU A 168 9.71 -1.42 7.91
C LEU A 168 8.81 -0.32 7.35
N ALA A 169 7.88 0.22 8.15
CA ALA A 169 6.95 1.25 7.71
C ALA A 169 7.57 2.66 7.63
N PHE A 170 8.51 2.97 8.53
CA PHE A 170 9.06 4.33 8.69
C PHE A 170 10.56 4.44 8.36
N GLY A 171 11.25 3.32 8.11
CA GLY A 171 12.70 3.28 7.89
C GLY A 171 13.54 3.57 9.13
N VAL A 172 12.90 3.70 10.31
CA VAL A 172 13.54 4.10 11.56
C VAL A 172 13.13 3.14 12.67
N ARG A 173 14.12 2.64 13.41
CA ARG A 173 13.90 1.74 14.52
C ARG A 173 13.34 2.49 15.74
N PRO A 174 12.21 2.09 16.32
CA PRO A 174 11.62 2.79 17.45
C PRO A 174 12.29 2.44 18.78
N GLU A 175 12.15 3.34 19.74
CA GLU A 175 12.35 3.06 21.16
C GLU A 175 11.07 2.45 21.73
N ILE A 176 11.22 1.36 22.50
CA ILE A 176 10.08 0.63 23.07
C ILE A 176 10.33 0.45 24.57
N ALA A 177 9.41 0.96 25.39
CA ALA A 177 9.36 0.71 26.83
C ALA A 177 8.07 -0.03 27.18
N GLU A 178 8.17 -1.01 28.06
CA GLU A 178 7.04 -1.86 28.45
C GLU A 178 7.05 -2.09 29.97
N SER A 179 5.87 -2.23 30.56
CA SER A 179 5.66 -2.29 32.01
C SER A 179 6.09 -3.60 32.68
N GLY A 180 6.15 -4.68 31.93
CA GLY A 180 6.45 -6.03 32.39
C GLY A 180 7.92 -6.24 32.71
N GLY A 181 8.23 -7.49 33.04
CA GLY A 181 9.58 -7.91 33.38
C GLY A 181 9.61 -9.38 33.76
N ALA A 182 10.76 -10.00 33.59
CA ALA A 182 11.03 -11.35 34.05
C ALA A 182 12.35 -11.34 34.82
N THR A 183 12.34 -11.90 36.02
CA THR A 183 13.53 -12.10 36.86
C THR A 183 13.44 -13.47 37.50
N TRP A 184 14.56 -13.97 37.98
CA TRP A 184 14.62 -15.22 38.71
C TRP A 184 15.33 -15.03 40.05
N SER A 185 14.91 -15.79 41.05
CA SER A 185 15.51 -15.81 42.39
C SER A 185 15.61 -17.25 42.88
N ALA A 186 16.77 -17.60 43.45
CA ALA A 186 16.97 -18.85 44.18
C ALA A 186 16.22 -18.88 45.53
N ARG A 187 15.79 -17.71 46.04
CA ARG A 187 15.05 -17.57 47.30
C ARG A 187 13.56 -17.33 47.04
N PRO A 188 12.66 -17.96 47.82
CA PRO A 188 11.22 -17.66 47.77
C PRO A 188 10.94 -16.17 48.02
N LEU A 189 9.81 -15.68 47.49
CA LEU A 189 9.30 -14.32 47.73
C LEU A 189 10.21 -13.17 47.26
N GLY A 190 10.96 -13.39 46.17
CA GLY A 190 11.69 -12.30 45.49
C GLY A 190 10.73 -11.21 44.98
N ALA A 191 11.23 -9.98 44.85
CA ALA A 191 10.45 -8.87 44.30
C ALA A 191 10.02 -9.18 42.86
N PHE A 192 8.76 -8.89 42.55
CA PHE A 192 8.26 -8.98 41.18
C PHE A 192 8.82 -7.83 40.35
N PRO A 193 9.44 -8.10 39.19
CA PRO A 193 9.94 -7.07 38.30
C PRO A 193 8.78 -6.38 37.57
N GLY A 194 9.03 -5.18 37.06
CA GLY A 194 8.04 -4.40 36.31
C GLY A 194 7.04 -3.68 37.20
N THR A 195 5.90 -3.31 36.62
CA THR A 195 4.82 -2.59 37.28
C THR A 195 3.48 -3.29 37.06
N PRO A 196 2.52 -3.20 38.00
CA PRO A 196 1.25 -3.93 37.89
C PRO A 196 0.31 -3.43 36.79
N ARG A 197 0.52 -2.20 36.28
CA ARG A 197 -0.33 -1.62 35.25
C ARG A 197 0.29 -1.88 33.88
N PRO A 198 -0.39 -2.61 32.98
CA PRO A 198 0.13 -2.88 31.65
C PRO A 198 0.26 -1.56 30.88
N ALA A 199 1.43 -1.31 30.30
CA ALA A 199 1.68 -0.14 29.46
C ALA A 199 2.76 -0.46 28.42
N LEU A 200 2.52 -0.03 27.19
CA LEU A 200 3.48 -0.06 26.08
C LEU A 200 3.68 1.37 25.56
N HIS A 201 4.90 1.86 25.61
CA HIS A 201 5.27 3.16 25.08
C HIS A 201 6.20 2.97 23.89
N VAL A 202 5.78 3.48 22.73
CA VAL A 202 6.56 3.46 21.49
C VAL A 202 6.92 4.89 21.11
N THR A 203 8.21 5.17 21.02
CA THR A 203 8.71 6.49 20.64
C THR A 203 9.50 6.36 19.35
N LEU A 204 9.07 7.07 18.31
CA LEU A 204 9.80 7.16 17.05
C LEU A 204 10.59 8.47 17.03
N ARG A 205 11.93 8.38 17.03
CA ARG A 205 12.81 9.55 16.98
C ARG A 205 13.23 9.84 15.55
N VAL A 206 12.92 11.04 15.06
CA VAL A 206 13.23 11.47 13.68
C VAL A 206 13.79 12.88 13.68
N HIS A 207 14.40 13.34 12.58
CA HIS A 207 14.90 14.71 12.49
C HIS A 207 13.78 15.74 12.36
N ASP A 208 12.74 15.42 11.60
CA ASP A 208 11.55 16.26 11.44
C ASP A 208 10.30 15.49 11.87
N PRO A 209 9.79 15.72 13.10
CA PRO A 209 8.57 15.07 13.57
C PRO A 209 7.33 15.44 12.75
N ALA A 210 7.30 16.61 12.11
CA ALA A 210 6.14 17.07 11.36
C ALA A 210 5.99 16.33 10.02
N SER A 211 7.06 15.72 9.51
CA SER A 211 7.02 14.92 8.28
C SER A 211 6.48 13.50 8.48
N VAL A 212 6.21 13.09 9.72
CA VAL A 212 5.76 11.72 10.05
C VAL A 212 4.28 11.71 10.38
N ASP A 213 3.53 10.86 9.69
CA ASP A 213 2.13 10.62 10.04
C ASP A 213 2.00 9.81 11.34
N THR A 214 1.63 10.49 12.41
CA THR A 214 1.37 9.89 13.73
C THR A 214 0.19 8.92 13.73
N HIS A 215 -0.81 9.11 12.87
CA HIS A 215 -1.94 8.21 12.74
C HIS A 215 -1.50 6.88 12.14
N ARG A 216 -0.70 6.92 11.08
CA ARG A 216 -0.06 5.73 10.50
C ARG A 216 0.82 5.01 11.52
N LEU A 217 1.60 5.73 12.32
CA LEU A 217 2.43 5.12 13.37
C LEU A 217 1.55 4.37 14.39
N ARG A 218 0.47 5.00 14.84
CA ARG A 218 -0.49 4.38 15.76
C ARG A 218 -1.14 3.14 15.15
N ALA A 219 -1.46 3.16 13.85
CA ALA A 219 -2.05 2.02 13.15
C ALA A 219 -1.08 0.83 13.09
N VAL A 220 0.20 1.06 12.72
CA VAL A 220 1.23 0.02 12.69
C VAL A 220 1.45 -0.58 14.09
N VAL A 221 1.58 0.27 15.12
CA VAL A 221 1.75 -0.18 16.51
C VAL A 221 0.53 -0.96 16.99
N ALA A 222 -0.68 -0.49 16.67
CA ALA A 222 -1.93 -1.16 17.04
C ALA A 222 -2.05 -2.55 16.40
N ALA A 223 -1.59 -2.71 15.16
CA ALA A 223 -1.55 -3.99 14.48
C ALA A 223 -0.50 -4.92 15.10
N ALA A 224 0.72 -4.45 15.34
CA ALA A 224 1.82 -5.33 15.77
C ALA A 224 1.82 -5.69 17.29
N ARG A 225 1.13 -4.92 18.14
CA ARG A 225 1.10 -5.15 19.60
C ARG A 225 0.26 -6.37 20.01
N PRO A 226 0.51 -6.95 21.20
CA PRO A 226 -0.46 -7.83 21.84
C PRO A 226 -1.80 -7.11 22.07
N ALA A 227 -2.91 -7.76 21.76
CA ALA A 227 -4.25 -7.15 21.75
C ALA A 227 -4.66 -6.52 23.10
N HIS A 228 -4.19 -7.09 24.22
CA HIS A 228 -4.56 -6.67 25.58
C HIS A 228 -3.69 -5.53 26.13
N LEU A 229 -2.55 -5.18 25.52
CA LEU A 229 -1.63 -4.18 26.07
C LEU A 229 -2.04 -2.76 25.64
N PRO A 230 -2.53 -1.89 26.52
CA PRO A 230 -2.75 -0.50 26.16
C PRO A 230 -1.43 0.15 25.76
N PHE A 231 -1.46 1.07 24.80
CA PHE A 231 -0.25 1.65 24.24
C PHE A 231 -0.38 3.16 24.02
N THR A 232 0.77 3.83 24.03
CA THR A 232 0.95 5.16 23.46
C THR A 232 2.01 5.07 22.37
N ALA A 233 1.82 5.87 21.31
CA ALA A 233 2.81 6.04 20.27
C ALA A 233 3.00 7.53 20.02
N GLU A 234 4.25 7.97 20.01
CA GLU A 234 4.62 9.38 19.85
C GLU A 234 5.82 9.51 18.92
N VAL A 235 5.89 10.66 18.24
CA VAL A 235 7.01 11.03 17.38
C VAL A 235 7.73 12.19 18.05
N THR A 236 9.04 12.08 18.20
CA THR A 236 9.87 13.10 18.85
C THR A 236 11.07 13.47 17.99
N ALA A 237 11.57 14.69 18.16
CA ALA A 237 12.79 15.11 17.47
C ALA A 237 13.99 14.36 18.06
N THR A 238 14.91 13.96 17.19
CA THR A 238 16.20 13.42 17.63
C THR A 238 16.96 14.55 18.35
N PRO A 239 17.36 14.36 19.62
CA PRO A 239 18.09 15.40 20.33
C PRO A 239 19.39 15.73 19.59
N PHE A 240 19.67 17.02 19.41
CA PHE A 240 20.96 17.46 18.87
C PHE A 240 22.06 16.98 19.83
N PRO A 241 23.17 16.38 19.34
CA PRO A 241 24.24 15.99 20.23
C PRO A 241 24.79 17.25 20.92
N GLU A 242 24.66 17.33 22.24
CA GLU A 242 25.32 18.37 23.03
C GLU A 242 26.83 18.20 22.83
N GLY A 243 27.43 19.18 22.13
CA GLY A 243 28.86 19.20 21.84
C GLY A 243 29.68 19.15 23.13
N THR A 244 30.65 18.25 23.15
CA THR A 244 31.72 18.19 24.16
C THR A 244 32.91 19.02 23.71
#